data_AF-A0A7H9AL03-F1
#
_entry.id   AF-A0A7H9AL03-F1
#
_cell.length_a   1.000
_cell.length_b   1.000
_cell.length_c   1.000
_cell.angle_alpha   90.00
_cell.angle_beta   90.00
_cell.angle_gamma   90.00
#
_symmetry.space_group_name_H-M   'P 1'
#
loop_
_entity.id
_entity.type
_entity.pdbx_description
1 polymer ?
#
loop_
_entity_poly.entity_id
_entity_poly.type
_entity_poly.pdbx_seq_one_letter_code
_entity_poly.pdbx_strand_id
1 'polypeptide(L)'
;MFKNILVIIVIIFSTNALSAQVAEDSELYRTLKQYDSILFNAAFNTCNTDVLEKIFTEDFEFYHDKGGMTIGRESFLKPMKENCAKMDAQQPQPAKRILLEGSLRVYPLYNKGALYGAIQHGVHRFEFLDANKEYQKGDIAKFTHVWIKENNTWKVKRELSYDHQYKPK
;
A
#
# COMPACT_ATOMS: atom_id res chain seq x y z
N MET A 1 29.03 -44.85 -46.85
CA MET A 1 27.83 -44.84 -46.00
C MET A 1 28.15 -44.10 -44.72
N PHE A 2 27.94 -42.77 -44.68
CA PHE A 2 28.04 -41.99 -43.44
C PHE A 2 26.65 -41.45 -43.14
N LYS A 3 26.02 -41.99 -42.10
CA LYS A 3 24.70 -41.61 -41.62
C LYS A 3 24.89 -40.42 -40.70
N ASN A 4 24.61 -39.21 -41.19
CA ASN A 4 24.61 -37.99 -40.37
C ASN A 4 23.49 -38.11 -39.34
N ILE A 5 23.86 -38.32 -38.07
CA ILE A 5 22.93 -38.24 -36.94
C ILE A 5 22.81 -36.76 -36.59
N LEU A 6 21.70 -36.14 -36.99
CA LEU A 6 21.32 -34.80 -36.57
C LEU A 6 20.81 -34.89 -35.12
N VAL A 7 21.65 -34.55 -34.15
CA VAL A 7 21.23 -34.43 -32.74
C VAL A 7 20.50 -33.10 -32.58
N ILE A 8 19.17 -33.14 -32.54
CA ILE A 8 18.34 -31.99 -32.19
C ILE A 8 18.33 -31.89 -30.67
N ILE A 9 19.12 -30.95 -30.12
CA ILE A 9 19.05 -30.58 -28.71
C ILE A 9 17.85 -29.65 -28.54
N VAL A 10 16.71 -30.19 -28.08
CA VAL A 10 15.56 -29.38 -27.67
C VAL A 10 15.88 -28.80 -26.29
N ILE A 11 16.36 -27.56 -26.25
CA ILE A 11 16.50 -26.81 -25.00
C ILE A 11 15.09 -26.39 -24.56
N ILE A 12 14.49 -27.18 -23.67
CA ILE A 12 13.26 -26.80 -22.96
C ILE A 12 13.66 -25.71 -21.96
N PHE A 13 13.64 -24.46 -22.40
CA PHE A 13 13.69 -23.32 -21.49
C PHE A 13 12.43 -23.37 -20.63
N SER A 14 12.56 -23.95 -19.44
CA SER A 14 11.56 -23.85 -18.39
C SER A 14 11.53 -22.38 -17.98
N THR A 15 10.60 -21.61 -18.55
CA THR A 15 10.35 -20.24 -18.11
C THR A 15 9.74 -20.33 -16.72
N ASN A 16 10.59 -20.45 -15.70
CA ASN A 16 10.22 -20.01 -14.37
C ASN A 16 9.85 -18.54 -14.52
N ALA A 17 8.55 -18.24 -14.51
CA ALA A 17 8.09 -16.89 -14.37
C ALA A 17 8.61 -16.39 -13.03
N LEU A 18 9.78 -15.74 -13.05
CA LEU A 18 10.33 -14.99 -11.94
C LEU A 18 9.37 -13.83 -11.71
N SER A 19 8.33 -14.10 -10.93
CA SER A 19 7.45 -13.05 -10.45
C SER A 19 8.28 -12.21 -9.49
N ALA A 20 8.48 -10.93 -9.81
CA ALA A 20 9.18 -10.01 -8.92
C ALA A 20 8.41 -9.78 -7.61
N GLN A 21 7.14 -10.16 -7.59
CA GLN A 21 6.27 -10.22 -6.43
C GLN A 21 6.72 -11.34 -5.48
N VAL A 22 6.92 -11.03 -4.18
CA VAL A 22 7.13 -12.09 -3.19
C VAL A 22 5.85 -12.89 -2.94
N ALA A 23 6.00 -14.16 -2.58
CA ALA A 23 4.87 -15.03 -2.23
C ALA A 23 4.07 -14.46 -1.04
N GLU A 24 2.76 -14.69 -1.02
CA GLU A 24 1.86 -14.14 0.01
C GLU A 24 2.10 -14.74 1.42
N ASP A 25 2.75 -15.88 1.49
CA ASP A 25 3.19 -16.53 2.72
C ASP A 25 4.59 -16.09 3.19
N SER A 26 5.29 -15.28 2.40
CA SER A 26 6.61 -14.75 2.76
C SER A 26 6.53 -13.80 3.96
N GLU A 27 7.61 -13.76 4.75
CA GLU A 27 7.74 -12.86 5.90
C GLU A 27 7.57 -11.39 5.49
N LEU A 28 8.18 -10.97 4.38
CA LEU A 28 8.09 -9.59 3.89
C LEU A 28 6.67 -9.22 3.52
N TYR A 29 5.95 -10.08 2.79
CA TYR A 29 4.56 -9.83 2.43
C TYR A 29 3.69 -9.66 3.67
N ARG A 30 3.77 -10.61 4.61
CA ARG A 30 2.99 -10.58 5.86
C ARG A 30 3.29 -9.34 6.68
N THR A 31 4.57 -8.98 6.78
CA THR A 31 5.03 -7.77 7.48
C THR A 31 4.41 -6.52 6.87
N LEU A 32 4.53 -6.31 5.55
CA LEU A 32 4.01 -5.09 4.94
C LEU A 32 2.48 -5.06 4.89
N LYS A 33 1.81 -6.22 4.80
CA LYS A 33 0.35 -6.31 4.98
C LYS A 33 -0.08 -5.89 6.38
N GLN A 34 0.69 -6.25 7.41
CA GLN A 34 0.46 -5.79 8.78
C GLN A 34 0.70 -4.28 8.92
N TYR A 35 1.79 -3.74 8.36
CA TYR A 35 2.07 -2.31 8.38
C TYR A 35 1.00 -1.48 7.66
N ASP A 36 0.49 -1.97 6.53
CA ASP A 36 -0.68 -1.41 5.84
C ASP A 36 -1.90 -1.38 6.76
N SER A 37 -2.22 -2.50 7.43
CA SER A 37 -3.32 -2.54 8.40
C SER A 37 -3.13 -1.56 9.56
N ILE A 38 -1.91 -1.41 10.08
CA ILE A 38 -1.59 -0.47 11.18
C ILE A 38 -1.80 0.97 10.72
N LEU A 39 -1.27 1.33 9.55
CA LEU A 39 -1.41 2.67 8.96
C LEU A 39 -2.89 3.06 8.84
N PHE A 40 -3.67 2.23 8.15
CA PHE A 40 -5.07 2.58 7.88
C PHE A 40 -5.96 2.45 9.10
N ASN A 41 -5.64 1.57 10.06
CA ASN A 41 -6.34 1.55 11.33
C ASN A 41 -6.09 2.84 12.13
N ALA A 42 -4.84 3.32 12.18
CA ALA A 42 -4.50 4.57 12.84
C ALA A 42 -5.19 5.78 12.18
N ALA A 43 -5.29 5.80 10.85
CA ALA A 43 -5.87 6.90 10.09
C ALA A 43 -7.42 6.91 10.10
N PHE A 44 -8.08 5.75 9.97
CA PHE A 44 -9.53 5.70 9.76
C PHE A 44 -10.34 5.22 10.98
N ASN A 45 -9.73 4.53 11.95
CA ASN A 45 -10.47 3.92 13.05
C ASN A 45 -10.13 4.51 14.42
N THR A 46 -8.84 4.64 14.74
CA THR A 46 -8.40 5.00 16.09
C THR A 46 -7.90 6.44 16.21
N CYS A 47 -7.71 7.15 15.10
CA CYS A 47 -7.12 8.49 15.09
C CYS A 47 -5.80 8.58 15.87
N ASN A 48 -4.95 7.56 15.75
CA ASN A 48 -3.69 7.48 16.50
C ASN A 48 -2.59 8.22 15.74
N THR A 49 -2.49 9.53 16.01
CA THR A 49 -1.55 10.42 15.32
C THR A 49 -0.09 10.09 15.59
N ASP A 50 0.23 9.54 16.77
CA ASP A 50 1.60 9.13 17.13
C ASP A 50 2.08 7.95 16.27
N VAL A 51 1.18 7.03 15.94
CA VAL A 51 1.47 5.92 15.01
C VAL A 51 1.70 6.45 13.60
N LEU A 52 0.85 7.38 13.14
CA LEU A 52 1.01 8.00 11.83
C LEU A 52 2.35 8.73 11.72
N GLU A 53 2.73 9.52 12.72
CA GLU A 53 4.02 10.20 12.73
C GLU A 53 5.20 9.23 12.62
N LYS A 54 5.13 8.07 13.29
CA LYS A 54 6.22 7.08 13.26
C LYS A 54 6.30 6.29 11.95
N ILE A 55 5.17 6.12 11.26
CA ILE A 55 5.09 5.36 10.00
C ILE A 55 5.63 6.13 8.82
N PHE A 56 5.50 7.45 8.76
CA PHE A 56 5.98 8.24 7.63
C PHE A 56 7.40 8.77 7.88
N THR A 57 8.21 8.84 6.82
CA THR A 57 9.50 9.56 6.87
C THR A 57 9.25 11.06 6.93
N GLU A 58 10.19 11.85 7.46
CA GLU A 58 10.01 13.30 7.59
C GLU A 58 9.76 13.98 6.23
N ASP A 59 10.54 13.57 5.23
CA ASP A 59 10.48 14.02 3.83
C ASP A 59 9.52 13.19 2.96
N PHE A 60 8.45 12.66 3.56
CA PHE A 60 7.43 11.90 2.85
C PHE A 60 6.79 12.70 1.69
N GLU A 61 6.46 11.99 0.60
CA GLU A 61 5.74 12.56 -0.54
C GLU A 61 4.43 11.80 -0.80
N PHE A 62 3.34 12.53 -0.99
CA PHE A 62 2.04 11.99 -1.39
C PHE A 62 1.63 12.52 -2.76
N TYR A 63 1.29 11.62 -3.68
CA TYR A 63 0.83 11.95 -5.02
C TYR A 63 -0.62 11.49 -5.17
N HIS A 64 -1.53 12.44 -5.34
CA HIS A 64 -2.96 12.15 -5.52
C HIS A 64 -3.44 12.61 -6.90
N ASP A 65 -4.00 11.72 -7.70
CA ASP A 65 -4.46 12.03 -9.06
C ASP A 65 -5.50 13.17 -9.14
N LYS A 66 -6.40 13.27 -8.14
CA LYS A 66 -7.41 14.34 -8.03
C LYS A 66 -7.00 15.52 -7.14
N GLY A 67 -6.04 15.31 -6.24
CA GLY A 67 -5.73 16.22 -5.13
C GLY A 67 -4.39 16.94 -5.28
N GLY A 68 -3.60 16.54 -6.27
CA GLY A 68 -2.24 17.03 -6.47
C GLY A 68 -1.24 16.39 -5.51
N MET A 69 -0.06 17.00 -5.47
CA MET A 69 1.08 16.52 -4.68
C MET A 69 1.12 17.22 -3.31
N THR A 70 1.41 16.47 -2.26
CA THR A 70 1.74 16.99 -0.92
C THR A 70 3.17 16.59 -0.57
N ILE A 71 3.97 17.55 -0.11
CA ILE A 71 5.37 17.33 0.29
C ILE A 71 5.50 17.53 1.81
N GLY A 72 6.18 16.58 2.44
CA GLY A 72 6.49 16.58 3.86
C GLY A 72 5.40 15.91 4.70
N ARG A 73 5.85 15.10 5.67
CA ARG A 73 4.97 14.41 6.62
C ARG A 73 4.08 15.36 7.40
N GLU A 74 4.60 16.52 7.80
CA GLU A 74 3.81 17.50 8.57
C GLU A 74 2.63 18.02 7.75
N SER A 75 2.88 18.46 6.50
CA SER A 75 1.84 18.93 5.59
C SER A 75 0.76 17.89 5.36
N PHE A 76 1.16 16.61 5.20
CA PHE A 76 0.24 15.51 4.99
C PHE A 76 -0.59 15.17 6.23
N LEU A 77 0.03 15.12 7.41
CA LEU A 77 -0.65 14.69 8.64
C LEU A 77 -1.45 15.80 9.32
N LYS A 78 -1.14 17.08 9.07
CA LYS A 78 -1.86 18.22 9.67
C LYS A 78 -3.38 18.13 9.52
N PRO A 79 -3.97 17.98 8.32
CA PRO A 79 -5.42 17.87 8.18
C PRO A 79 -5.98 16.63 8.90
N MET A 80 -5.25 15.52 8.94
CA MET A 80 -5.67 14.32 9.68
C MET A 80 -5.74 14.59 11.18
N LYS A 81 -4.70 15.23 11.74
CA LYS A 81 -4.67 15.62 13.16
C LYS A 81 -5.82 16.56 13.53
N GLU A 82 -6.08 17.57 12.70
CA GLU A 82 -7.17 18.52 12.89
C GLU A 82 -8.55 17.85 12.84
N ASN A 83 -8.74 16.88 11.94
CA ASN A 83 -9.98 16.10 11.85
C ASN A 83 -10.14 15.16 13.05
N CYS A 84 -9.07 14.48 13.44
CA CYS A 84 -9.07 13.59 14.60
C CYS A 84 -9.35 14.33 15.91
N ALA A 85 -8.87 15.56 16.08
CA ALA A 85 -9.14 16.37 17.27
C ALA A 85 -10.61 16.80 17.40
N LYS A 86 -11.36 16.82 16.30
CA LYS A 86 -12.79 17.16 16.27
C LYS A 86 -13.70 15.94 16.36
N MET A 87 -13.11 14.75 16.42
CA MET A 87 -13.83 13.50 16.32
C MET A 87 -14.50 13.16 17.65
N ASP A 88 -15.79 12.82 17.59
CA ASP A 88 -16.51 12.26 18.73
C ASP A 88 -16.34 10.73 18.72
N ALA A 89 -15.65 10.19 19.73
CA ALA A 89 -15.42 8.76 19.88
C ALA A 89 -16.71 7.93 20.06
N GLN A 90 -17.84 8.60 20.33
CA GLN A 90 -19.16 7.98 20.46
C GLN A 90 -19.91 7.91 19.13
N GLN A 91 -19.40 8.56 18.07
CA GLN A 91 -19.97 8.49 16.72
C GLN A 91 -19.19 7.51 15.83
N PRO A 92 -19.86 6.88 14.86
CA PRO A 92 -19.17 6.12 13.83
C PRO A 92 -18.25 7.01 13.00
N GLN A 93 -17.13 6.45 12.55
CA GLN A 93 -16.16 7.13 11.71
C GLN A 93 -16.79 7.52 10.36
N PRO A 94 -16.54 8.73 9.83
CA PRO A 94 -17.18 9.22 8.61
C PRO A 94 -16.79 8.40 7.38
N ALA A 95 -15.62 7.76 7.41
CA ALA A 95 -15.12 6.93 6.33
C ALA A 95 -14.48 5.64 6.86
N LYS A 96 -14.54 4.59 6.04
CA LYS A 96 -13.75 3.37 6.18
C LYS A 96 -12.90 3.21 4.94
N ARG A 97 -11.70 2.65 5.14
CA ARG A 97 -10.85 2.19 4.06
C ARG A 97 -10.73 0.67 4.16
N ILE A 98 -10.94 -0.02 3.05
CA ILE A 98 -10.91 -1.48 2.92
C ILE A 98 -9.85 -1.89 1.91
N LEU A 99 -9.04 -2.90 2.24
CA LEU A 99 -8.10 -3.53 1.28
C LEU A 99 -8.88 -4.54 0.47
N LEU A 100 -8.88 -4.41 -0.87
CA LEU A 100 -9.48 -5.44 -1.69
C LEU A 100 -8.64 -6.72 -1.60
N GLU A 101 -9.30 -7.81 -1.23
CA GLU A 101 -8.67 -9.11 -1.07
C GLU A 101 -7.98 -9.55 -2.37
N GLY A 102 -6.80 -10.17 -2.22
CA GLY A 102 -5.98 -10.63 -3.35
C GLY A 102 -5.36 -9.52 -4.21
N SER A 103 -5.59 -8.24 -3.90
CA SER A 103 -5.01 -7.12 -4.67
C SER A 103 -3.59 -6.75 -4.26
N LEU A 104 -3.19 -7.09 -3.03
CA LEU A 104 -1.91 -6.65 -2.47
C LEU A 104 -0.74 -7.34 -3.16
N ARG A 105 0.23 -6.54 -3.56
CA ARG A 105 1.49 -6.91 -4.19
C ARG A 105 2.63 -6.21 -3.43
N VAL A 106 3.76 -6.89 -3.28
CA VAL A 106 4.97 -6.51 -2.55
C VAL A 106 6.19 -6.93 -3.38
N TYR A 107 7.04 -5.96 -3.69
CA TYR A 107 8.26 -6.12 -4.46
C TYR A 107 9.45 -5.66 -3.62
N PRO A 108 10.39 -6.53 -3.25
CA PRO A 108 11.52 -6.17 -2.40
C PRO A 108 12.52 -5.27 -3.15
N LEU A 109 13.10 -4.31 -2.44
CA LEU A 109 14.17 -3.44 -2.93
C LEU A 109 15.47 -3.77 -2.21
N TYR A 110 16.48 -4.15 -3.00
CA TYR A 110 17.80 -4.53 -2.49
C TYR A 110 18.87 -3.53 -2.92
N ASN A 111 19.80 -3.25 -2.02
CA ASN A 111 21.03 -2.52 -2.30
C ASN A 111 22.20 -3.46 -1.98
N LYS A 112 22.93 -3.91 -3.00
CA LYS A 112 24.05 -4.87 -2.88
C LYS A 112 23.67 -6.12 -2.05
N GLY A 113 22.47 -6.67 -2.31
CA GLY A 113 21.96 -7.85 -1.62
C GLY A 113 21.29 -7.59 -0.26
N ALA A 114 21.42 -6.39 0.32
CA ALA A 114 20.74 -6.02 1.56
C ALA A 114 19.34 -5.46 1.26
N LEU A 115 18.31 -6.03 1.87
CA LEU A 115 16.94 -5.52 1.78
C LEU A 115 16.84 -4.17 2.51
N TYR A 116 16.60 -3.10 1.77
CA TYR A 116 16.50 -1.73 2.33
C TYR A 116 15.10 -1.13 2.17
N GLY A 117 14.26 -1.72 1.32
CA GLY A 117 12.95 -1.19 1.01
C GLY A 117 12.04 -2.23 0.37
N ALA A 118 10.82 -1.80 0.06
CA ALA A 118 9.88 -2.57 -0.73
C ALA A 118 8.85 -1.63 -1.38
N ILE A 119 8.42 -1.96 -2.59
CA ILE A 119 7.25 -1.36 -3.21
C ILE A 119 6.05 -2.23 -2.84
N GLN A 120 5.05 -1.63 -2.21
CA GLN A 120 3.76 -2.28 -1.95
C GLN A 120 2.71 -1.62 -2.83
N HIS A 121 1.92 -2.41 -3.54
CA HIS A 121 0.85 -1.96 -4.42
C HIS A 121 -0.43 -2.71 -4.12
N GLY A 122 -1.58 -2.09 -4.34
CA GLY A 122 -2.86 -2.81 -4.33
C GLY A 122 -4.02 -1.90 -4.66
N VAL A 123 -5.22 -2.33 -4.26
CA VAL A 123 -6.47 -1.60 -4.52
C VAL A 123 -7.26 -1.45 -3.23
N HIS A 124 -7.66 -0.22 -2.93
CA HIS A 124 -8.48 0.10 -1.78
C HIS A 124 -9.88 0.55 -2.21
N ARG A 125 -10.88 0.22 -1.41
CA ARG A 125 -12.22 0.81 -1.48
C ARG A 125 -12.44 1.68 -0.27
N PHE A 126 -13.02 2.85 -0.48
CA PHE A 126 -13.51 3.71 0.58
C PHE A 126 -15.02 3.54 0.72
N GLU A 127 -15.52 3.57 1.96
CA GLU A 127 -16.94 3.57 2.27
C GLU A 127 -17.23 4.78 3.17
N PHE A 128 -18.35 5.45 2.96
CA PHE A 128 -18.69 6.71 3.66
C PHE A 128 -20.06 6.61 4.31
N LEU A 129 -20.24 7.26 5.46
CA LEU A 129 -21.55 7.34 6.09
C LEU A 129 -22.49 8.24 5.28
N ASP A 130 -23.72 7.77 5.08
CA ASP A 130 -24.81 8.59 4.60
C ASP A 130 -25.54 9.35 5.75
N ALA A 131 -26.62 10.05 5.40
CA ALA A 131 -27.45 10.78 6.35
C ALA A 131 -28.10 9.89 7.42
N ASN A 132 -28.24 8.58 7.16
CA ASN A 132 -28.81 7.60 8.09
C ASN A 132 -27.73 6.89 8.93
N LYS A 133 -26.46 7.30 8.81
CA LYS A 133 -25.29 6.64 9.44
C LYS A 133 -25.07 5.21 8.97
N GLU A 134 -25.43 4.92 7.71
CA GLU A 134 -25.11 3.65 7.05
C GLU A 134 -23.91 3.83 6.12
N TYR A 135 -23.01 2.84 6.09
CA TYR A 135 -21.85 2.87 5.21
C TYR A 135 -22.25 2.54 3.78
N GLN A 136 -22.00 3.49 2.88
CA GLN A 136 -22.20 3.34 1.44
C GLN A 136 -20.87 3.14 0.72
N LYS A 137 -20.86 2.31 -0.32
CA LYS A 137 -19.69 2.14 -1.19
C LYS A 137 -19.33 3.46 -1.86
N GLY A 138 -18.06 3.84 -1.74
CA GLY A 138 -17.49 5.03 -2.34
C GLY A 138 -16.44 4.71 -3.40
N ASP A 139 -15.38 5.51 -3.40
CA ASP A 139 -14.31 5.43 -4.38
C ASP A 139 -13.50 4.14 -4.26
N ILE A 140 -13.08 3.60 -5.41
CA ILE A 140 -12.03 2.60 -5.50
C ILE A 140 -10.80 3.27 -6.09
N ALA A 141 -9.64 3.04 -5.49
CA ALA A 141 -8.38 3.62 -5.93
C ALA A 141 -7.27 2.58 -5.88
N LYS A 142 -6.32 2.72 -6.80
CA LYS A 142 -5.03 2.04 -6.72
C LYS A 142 -4.13 2.83 -5.78
N PHE A 143 -3.32 2.12 -5.01
CA PHE A 143 -2.29 2.75 -4.19
C PHE A 143 -0.94 2.09 -4.42
N THR A 144 0.13 2.86 -4.19
CA THR A 144 1.49 2.35 -4.15
C THR A 144 2.23 3.01 -3.00
N HIS A 145 2.75 2.23 -2.06
CA HIS A 145 3.71 2.67 -1.05
C HIS A 145 5.13 2.33 -1.46
N VAL A 146 6.05 3.26 -1.25
CA VAL A 146 7.48 2.97 -1.17
C VAL A 146 7.85 2.88 0.29
N TRP A 147 8.02 1.65 0.78
CA TRP A 147 8.50 1.38 2.13
C TRP A 147 10.03 1.39 2.16
N ILE A 148 10.61 2.03 3.16
CA ILE A 148 12.04 1.98 3.47
C ILE A 148 12.25 1.47 4.89
N LYS A 149 13.37 0.78 5.12
CA LYS A 149 13.75 0.25 6.43
C LYS A 149 14.75 1.19 7.09
N GLU A 150 14.32 1.92 8.12
CA GLU A 150 15.14 2.80 8.94
C GLU A 150 15.28 2.21 10.34
N ASN A 151 16.51 1.95 10.81
CA ASN A 151 16.75 1.38 12.14
C ASN A 151 15.87 0.16 12.45
N ASN A 152 15.77 -0.77 11.49
CA ASN A 152 14.91 -1.95 11.53
C ASN A 152 13.40 -1.70 11.59
N THR A 153 12.94 -0.47 11.41
CA THR A 153 11.52 -0.11 11.36
C THR A 153 11.12 0.26 9.93
N TRP A 154 9.98 -0.25 9.47
CA TRP A 154 9.43 0.11 8.16
C TRP A 154 8.73 1.46 8.21
N LYS A 155 9.03 2.31 7.22
CA LYS A 155 8.39 3.61 7.05
C LYS A 155 8.00 3.85 5.60
N VAL A 156 6.90 4.57 5.39
CA VAL A 156 6.47 5.02 4.08
C VAL A 156 7.26 6.28 3.71
N LYS A 157 8.03 6.18 2.63
CA LYS A 157 8.77 7.29 2.02
C LYS A 157 7.91 8.02 0.99
N ARG A 158 7.10 7.28 0.23
CA ARG A 158 6.20 7.82 -0.78
C ARG A 158 4.89 7.04 -0.79
N GLU A 159 3.80 7.73 -1.05
CA GLU A 159 2.52 7.13 -1.33
C GLU A 159 1.92 7.75 -2.59
N LEU A 160 1.48 6.89 -3.51
CA LEU A 160 0.74 7.28 -4.69
C LEU A 160 -0.68 6.76 -4.51
N SER A 161 -1.68 7.61 -4.66
CA SER A 161 -3.09 7.23 -4.68
C SER A 161 -3.72 7.74 -5.98
N TYR A 162 -4.17 6.82 -6.82
CA TYR A 162 -4.49 7.13 -8.22
C TYR A 162 -5.55 6.20 -8.80
N ASP A 163 -6.06 6.59 -9.97
CA ASP A 163 -7.15 5.89 -10.65
C ASP A 163 -8.40 5.83 -9.75
N HIS A 164 -8.74 6.96 -9.13
CA HIS A 164 -9.92 7.06 -8.26
C HIS A 164 -11.19 7.01 -9.09
N GLN A 165 -11.86 5.86 -9.08
CA GLN A 165 -13.12 5.62 -9.76
C GLN A 165 -14.25 5.57 -8.74
N TYR A 166 -15.25 6.44 -8.90
CA TYR A 166 -16.47 6.33 -8.10
C TYR A 166 -17.28 5.13 -8.59
N LYS A 167 -17.47 4.14 -7.73
CA LYS A 167 -18.26 2.93 -8.06
C LYS A 167 -19.41 2.74 -7.05
N PRO A 168 -20.56 3.38 -7.29
CA PRO A 168 -21.70 3.35 -6.37
C PRO A 168 -22.48 2.02 -6.35
N LYS A 169 -21.99 0.96 -7.02
CA LYS A 169 -22.71 -0.31 -7.21
C LYS A 169 -21.86 -1.50 -6.78
#